data_AF-G9KBS7-F1
#
_entry.id   AF-G9KBS7-F1
#
_cell.length_a   1.000
_cell.length_b   1.000
_cell.length_c   1.000
_cell.angle_alpha   90.00
_cell.angle_beta   90.00
_cell.angle_gamma   90.00
#
_symmetry.space_group_name_H-M   'P 1'
#
loop_
_entity.id
_entity.type
_entity.pdbx_description
1 polymer ?
#
loop_
_entity_poly.entity_id
_entity_poly.type
_entity_poly.pdbx_seq_one_letter_code
_entity_poly.pdbx_strand_id
1 'polypeptide(L)'
;ELLYIYGALDSRVRALVFCIRCWARAHSLTSSIPGSWITNFSLTMMVIFFLQRRSPPILPTLDYLKTLAGAEDKCIIEGHNCTFVSDLNRIKPSGNTETLESLLKEFFEYFGNFAFNKNSINIRQGREQNKPESSPLHIQNPFETSLNISKNVNQSQLQKFVDLARESAWILSQEDKDRPSPSSNRPWGLATLLLPSVVNSVSLAKKKKKKPASERIKNLLESIKSSSPENDTNTNGKRTVSTQA
;
A
#
# COMPACT_ATOMS: atom_id res chain seq x y z
N GLU A 1 -23.36 -9.18 3.55
CA GLU A 1 -23.53 -10.35 4.44
C GLU A 1 -22.24 -11.13 4.69
N LEU A 2 -21.56 -11.68 3.67
CA LEU A 2 -20.32 -12.46 3.88
C LEU A 2 -19.26 -11.76 4.77
N LEU A 3 -18.97 -10.48 4.51
CA LEU A 3 -18.05 -9.69 5.33
C LEU A 3 -18.50 -9.52 6.79
N TYR A 4 -19.82 -9.46 7.01
CA TYR A 4 -20.39 -9.37 8.35
C TYR A 4 -20.15 -10.67 9.11
N ILE A 5 -20.41 -11.82 8.48
CA ILE A 5 -20.14 -13.14 9.07
C ILE A 5 -18.67 -13.24 9.48
N TYR A 6 -17.73 -12.97 8.57
CA TYR A 6 -16.30 -13.02 8.92
C TYR A 6 -15.93 -12.05 10.05
N GLY A 7 -16.50 -10.84 10.07
CA GLY A 7 -16.26 -9.88 11.14
C GLY A 7 -16.87 -10.26 12.49
N ALA A 8 -17.91 -11.09 12.49
CA ALA A 8 -18.59 -11.59 13.69
C ALA A 8 -17.95 -12.88 14.24
N LEU A 9 -17.33 -13.70 13.38
CA LEU A 9 -16.70 -14.95 13.78
C LEU A 9 -15.46 -14.78 14.65
N ASP A 10 -14.66 -13.74 14.40
CA ASP A 10 -13.44 -13.50 15.17
C ASP A 10 -13.14 -11.99 15.25
N SER A 11 -12.93 -11.49 16.47
CA SER A 11 -12.68 -10.08 16.74
C SER A 11 -11.41 -9.56 16.07
N ARG A 12 -10.42 -10.45 15.84
CA ARG A 12 -9.15 -10.11 15.19
C ARG A 12 -9.33 -9.69 13.74
N VAL A 13 -10.39 -10.15 13.08
CA VAL A 13 -10.72 -9.80 11.69
C VAL A 13 -10.95 -8.31 11.56
N ARG A 14 -11.83 -7.76 12.40
CA ARG A 14 -12.15 -6.33 12.39
C ARG A 14 -10.91 -5.51 12.74
N ALA A 15 -10.19 -5.88 13.80
CA ALA A 15 -8.98 -5.19 14.21
C ALA A 15 -7.94 -5.14 13.08
N LEU A 16 -7.64 -6.28 12.45
CA LEU A 16 -6.65 -6.37 11.39
C LEU A 16 -7.08 -5.61 10.13
N VAL A 17 -8.34 -5.72 9.71
CA VAL A 17 -8.88 -4.94 8.57
C VAL A 17 -8.75 -3.44 8.82
N PHE A 18 -9.09 -2.97 10.03
CA PHE A 18 -8.96 -1.54 10.37
C PHE A 18 -7.50 -1.10 10.37
N CYS A 19 -6.59 -1.85 10.98
CA CYS A 19 -5.16 -1.54 11.00
C CYS A 19 -4.58 -1.43 9.59
N ILE A 20 -4.83 -2.43 8.73
CA ILE A 20 -4.33 -2.45 7.35
C ILE A 20 -4.95 -1.32 6.50
N ARG A 21 -6.23 -0.99 6.68
CA ARG A 21 -6.85 0.13 5.96
C ARG A 21 -6.28 1.48 6.39
N CYS A 22 -6.07 1.69 7.70
CA CYS A 22 -5.44 2.89 8.21
C CYS A 22 -4.00 3.05 7.69
N TRP A 23 -3.21 1.98 7.74
CA TRP A 23 -1.86 1.92 7.16
C TRP A 23 -1.88 2.23 5.65
N ALA A 24 -2.74 1.57 4.89
CA ALA A 24 -2.82 1.78 3.45
C ALA A 24 -3.23 3.21 3.09
N ARG A 25 -4.10 3.84 3.88
CA ARG A 25 -4.46 5.26 3.73
C ARG A 25 -3.28 6.16 4.06
N ALA A 26 -2.59 5.93 5.18
CA ALA A 26 -1.43 6.72 5.62
C ALA A 26 -0.32 6.77 4.56
N HIS A 27 -0.12 5.65 3.84
CA HIS A 27 0.89 5.55 2.78
C HIS A 27 0.37 5.83 1.37
N SER A 28 -0.87 6.31 1.24
CA SER A 28 -1.49 6.64 -0.06
C SER A 28 -1.51 5.45 -1.04
N LEU A 29 -1.88 4.27 -0.55
CA LEU A 29 -2.17 3.06 -1.35
C LEU A 29 -3.64 2.96 -1.75
N THR A 30 -4.50 3.71 -1.06
CA THR A 30 -5.94 3.83 -1.31
C THR A 30 -6.28 5.29 -1.64
N SER A 31 -7.41 5.50 -2.31
CA SER A 31 -7.95 6.81 -2.66
C SER A 31 -9.48 6.81 -2.54
N SER A 32 -10.07 7.96 -2.25
CA SER A 32 -11.53 8.16 -2.34
C SER A 32 -12.00 8.38 -3.79
N ILE A 33 -11.07 8.71 -4.69
CA ILE A 33 -11.34 8.93 -6.11
C ILE A 33 -11.05 7.62 -6.87
N PRO A 34 -11.92 7.19 -7.79
CA PRO A 34 -11.67 6.01 -8.63
C PRO A 34 -10.40 6.15 -9.48
N GLY A 35 -9.63 5.06 -9.59
CA GLY A 35 -8.42 5.00 -10.40
C GLY A 35 -7.61 3.74 -10.09
N SER A 36 -6.29 3.81 -10.22
CA SER A 36 -5.43 2.61 -10.17
C SER A 36 -5.03 2.13 -8.77
N TRP A 37 -5.55 2.77 -7.72
CA TRP A 37 -5.28 2.43 -6.32
C TRP A 37 -5.89 1.10 -5.91
N ILE A 38 -5.30 0.46 -4.90
CA ILE A 38 -5.93 -0.72 -4.29
C ILE A 38 -7.19 -0.24 -3.55
N THR A 39 -8.32 -0.91 -3.76
CA THR A 39 -9.56 -0.54 -3.10
C THR A 39 -9.60 -1.06 -1.66
N ASN A 40 -10.38 -0.42 -0.79
CA ASN A 40 -10.61 -0.92 0.57
C ASN A 40 -11.23 -2.33 0.56
N PHE A 41 -12.05 -2.65 -0.44
CA PHE A 41 -12.63 -3.97 -0.60
C PHE A 41 -11.56 -5.02 -0.96
N SER A 42 -10.68 -4.72 -1.91
CA SER A 42 -9.53 -5.58 -2.25
C SER A 42 -8.63 -5.83 -1.05
N LEU A 43 -8.29 -4.79 -0.26
CA LEU A 43 -7.52 -4.96 0.98
C LEU A 43 -8.22 -5.86 1.99
N THR A 44 -9.54 -5.71 2.14
CA THR A 44 -10.34 -6.55 3.05
C THR A 44 -10.32 -8.01 2.61
N MET A 45 -10.42 -8.29 1.30
CA MET A 45 -10.30 -9.64 0.75
C MET A 45 -8.90 -10.24 0.97
N MET A 46 -7.84 -9.43 0.83
CA MET A 46 -6.47 -9.87 1.13
C MET A 46 -6.31 -10.26 2.60
N VAL A 47 -6.88 -9.49 3.53
CA VAL A 47 -6.87 -9.82 4.97
C VAL A 47 -7.65 -11.11 5.24
N ILE A 48 -8.85 -11.27 4.67
CA ILE A 48 -9.64 -12.50 4.83
C ILE A 48 -8.87 -13.72 4.32
N PHE A 49 -8.29 -13.61 3.13
CA PHE A 49 -7.48 -14.68 2.56
C PHE A 49 -6.30 -15.05 3.45
N PHE A 50 -5.57 -14.07 3.97
CA PHE A 50 -4.49 -14.30 4.92
C PHE A 50 -4.97 -15.04 6.17
N LEU A 51 -6.12 -14.63 6.73
CA LEU A 51 -6.70 -15.26 7.93
C LEU A 51 -7.21 -16.69 7.68
N GLN A 52 -7.68 -17.00 6.47
CA GLN A 52 -8.03 -18.37 6.04
C GLN A 52 -6.81 -19.30 5.93
N ARG A 53 -5.61 -18.72 5.79
CA ARG A 53 -4.36 -19.45 5.59
C ARG A 53 -3.52 -19.65 6.84
N ARG A 54 -3.98 -19.13 7.98
CA ARG A 54 -3.34 -19.40 9.27
C ARG A 54 -3.41 -20.89 9.60
N SER A 55 -2.54 -21.33 10.50
CA SER A 55 -2.50 -22.72 10.97
C SER A 55 -2.62 -22.75 12.49
N PRO A 56 -3.79 -23.09 13.06
CA PRO A 56 -5.04 -23.43 12.36
C PRO A 56 -5.72 -22.18 11.72
N PRO A 57 -6.63 -22.34 10.74
CA PRO A 57 -7.30 -21.22 10.09
C PRO A 57 -8.10 -20.37 11.07
N ILE A 58 -8.00 -19.05 10.97
CA ILE A 58 -8.82 -18.10 11.76
C ILE A 58 -10.22 -17.97 11.15
N LEU A 59 -10.28 -17.92 9.82
CA LEU A 59 -11.54 -17.83 9.09
C LEU A 59 -11.81 -19.10 8.28
N PRO A 60 -13.08 -19.54 8.19
CA PRO A 60 -13.47 -20.56 7.23
C PRO A 60 -13.36 -20.06 5.78
N THR A 61 -13.28 -20.99 4.84
CA THR A 61 -13.36 -20.66 3.41
C THR A 61 -14.81 -20.46 2.98
N LEU A 62 -15.04 -19.71 1.90
CA LEU A 62 -16.43 -19.55 1.42
C LEU A 62 -17.02 -20.90 1.01
N ASP A 63 -16.27 -21.78 0.33
CA ASP A 63 -16.82 -23.08 -0.05
C ASP A 63 -17.20 -23.92 1.17
N TYR A 64 -16.46 -23.85 2.29
CA TYR A 64 -16.88 -24.48 3.55
C TYR A 64 -18.19 -23.89 4.08
N LEU A 65 -18.34 -22.56 4.08
CA LEU A 65 -19.61 -21.92 4.44
C LEU A 65 -20.77 -22.34 3.53
N LYS A 66 -20.51 -22.64 2.26
CA LYS A 66 -21.52 -23.20 1.34
C LYS A 66 -21.94 -24.61 1.73
N THR A 67 -20.99 -25.45 2.18
CA THR A 67 -21.32 -26.82 2.63
C THR A 67 -22.19 -26.86 3.89
N LEU A 68 -22.12 -25.80 4.70
CA LEU A 68 -22.95 -25.65 5.90
C LEU A 68 -24.33 -25.08 5.63
N ALA A 69 -24.61 -24.56 4.42
CA ALA A 69 -25.84 -23.87 4.11
C ALA A 69 -27.05 -24.83 4.03
N GLY A 70 -28.18 -24.42 4.61
CA GLY A 70 -29.46 -25.13 4.49
C GLY A 70 -30.30 -24.67 3.30
N ALA A 71 -31.55 -25.16 3.23
CA ALA A 71 -32.50 -24.77 2.20
C ALA A 71 -32.94 -23.29 2.35
N GLU A 72 -32.99 -22.83 3.60
CA GLU A 72 -33.29 -21.47 4.02
C GLU A 72 -32.23 -20.44 3.60
N ASP A 73 -30.99 -20.87 3.43
CA ASP A 73 -29.86 -20.01 3.03
C ASP A 73 -29.77 -19.82 1.50
N LYS A 74 -30.63 -20.50 0.72
CA LYS A 74 -30.52 -20.55 -0.74
C LYS A 74 -30.66 -19.15 -1.33
N CYS A 75 -29.58 -18.69 -1.96
CA CYS A 75 -29.49 -17.40 -2.61
C CYS A 75 -28.85 -17.53 -3.99
N ILE A 76 -29.60 -17.16 -5.04
CA ILE A 76 -29.11 -17.09 -6.42
C ILE A 76 -29.38 -15.68 -6.92
N ILE A 77 -28.30 -14.97 -7.31
CA ILE A 77 -28.37 -13.59 -7.79
C ILE A 77 -27.80 -13.59 -9.20
N GLU A 78 -28.59 -13.16 -10.18
CA GLU A 78 -28.16 -13.07 -11.59
C GLU A 78 -27.55 -14.39 -12.13
N GLY A 79 -28.08 -15.53 -11.70
CA GLY A 79 -27.57 -16.85 -12.08
C GLY A 79 -26.33 -17.33 -11.31
N HIS A 80 -25.76 -16.50 -10.44
CA HIS A 80 -24.64 -16.85 -9.58
C HIS A 80 -25.12 -17.42 -8.24
N ASN A 81 -24.55 -18.56 -7.86
CA ASN A 81 -24.85 -19.19 -6.57
C ASN A 81 -24.12 -18.44 -5.43
N CYS A 82 -24.89 -17.63 -4.71
CA CYS A 82 -24.47 -16.84 -3.56
C CYS A 82 -24.88 -17.48 -2.23
N THR A 83 -25.28 -18.75 -2.23
CA THR A 83 -25.69 -19.51 -1.04
C THR A 83 -24.49 -19.77 -0.13
N PHE A 84 -24.60 -19.41 1.14
CA PHE A 84 -23.69 -19.77 2.23
C PHE A 84 -24.45 -19.66 3.56
N VAL A 85 -24.02 -20.38 4.59
CA VAL A 85 -24.70 -20.40 5.89
C VAL A 85 -24.84 -18.99 6.49
N SER A 86 -26.04 -18.64 6.94
CA SER A 86 -26.32 -17.36 7.61
C SER A 86 -26.22 -17.46 9.14
N ASP A 87 -26.51 -18.63 9.72
CA ASP A 87 -26.43 -18.87 11.17
C ASP A 87 -25.00 -19.14 11.64
N LEU A 88 -24.47 -18.19 12.42
CA LEU A 88 -23.12 -18.25 12.98
C LEU A 88 -22.90 -19.44 13.92
N ASN A 89 -23.95 -19.96 14.57
CA ASN A 89 -23.84 -21.09 15.51
C ASN A 89 -23.47 -22.41 14.81
N ARG A 90 -23.71 -22.51 13.50
CA ARG A 90 -23.34 -23.66 12.68
C ARG A 90 -21.86 -23.66 12.29
N ILE A 91 -21.15 -22.55 12.53
CA ILE A 91 -19.75 -22.37 12.14
C ILE A 91 -18.86 -22.67 13.35
N LYS A 92 -17.96 -23.66 13.20
CA LYS A 92 -17.03 -24.02 14.27
C LYS A 92 -16.06 -22.86 14.55
N PRO A 93 -15.90 -22.42 15.82
CA PRO A 93 -14.90 -21.43 16.18
C PRO A 93 -13.48 -21.88 15.84
N SER A 94 -12.61 -20.92 15.53
CA SER A 94 -11.19 -21.20 15.29
C SER A 94 -10.49 -21.62 16.58
N GLY A 95 -9.60 -22.61 16.49
CA GLY A 95 -8.66 -22.96 17.56
C GLY A 95 -7.37 -22.14 17.55
N ASN A 96 -7.27 -21.12 16.69
CA ASN A 96 -6.07 -20.32 16.53
C ASN A 96 -5.92 -19.30 17.66
N THR A 97 -4.73 -19.25 18.26
CA THR A 97 -4.40 -18.40 19.41
C THR A 97 -3.40 -17.28 19.10
N GLU A 98 -3.08 -17.05 17.83
CA GLU A 98 -2.13 -16.01 17.42
C GLU A 98 -2.62 -14.61 17.81
N THR A 99 -1.69 -13.79 18.29
CA THR A 99 -2.00 -12.43 18.72
C THR A 99 -2.14 -11.49 17.53
N LEU A 100 -2.77 -10.33 17.75
CA LEU A 100 -2.94 -9.31 16.71
C LEU A 100 -1.60 -8.78 16.19
N GLU A 101 -0.62 -8.66 17.07
CA GLU A 101 0.73 -8.21 16.73
C GLU A 101 1.41 -9.19 15.77
N SER A 102 1.35 -10.51 16.08
CA SER A 102 1.91 -11.55 15.20
C SER A 102 1.20 -11.55 13.85
N LEU A 103 -0.13 -11.52 13.85
CA LEU A 103 -0.92 -11.53 12.62
C LEU A 103 -0.66 -10.29 11.74
N LEU A 104 -0.45 -9.12 12.34
CA LEU A 104 -0.13 -7.90 11.60
C LEU A 104 1.25 -8.00 10.95
N LYS A 105 2.26 -8.44 11.69
CA LYS A 105 3.62 -8.66 11.18
C LYS A 105 3.62 -9.68 10.04
N GLU A 106 2.97 -10.81 10.27
CA GLU A 106 2.92 -11.90 9.31
C GLU A 106 2.08 -11.58 8.07
N PHE A 107 1.06 -10.71 8.18
CA PHE A 107 0.34 -10.21 7.02
C PHE A 107 1.29 -9.47 6.07
N PHE A 108 2.12 -8.58 6.61
CA PHE A 108 3.09 -7.81 5.84
C PHE A 108 4.20 -8.69 5.26
N GLU A 109 4.72 -9.64 6.05
CA GLU A 109 5.72 -10.59 5.58
C GLU A 109 5.18 -11.46 4.46
N TYR A 110 3.98 -12.00 4.63
CA TYR A 110 3.32 -12.85 3.65
C TYR A 110 3.09 -12.09 2.33
N PHE A 111 2.46 -10.92 2.37
CA PHE A 111 2.17 -10.16 1.15
C PHE A 111 3.37 -9.40 0.58
N GLY A 112 4.41 -9.14 1.38
CA GLY A 112 5.70 -8.66 0.87
C GLY A 112 6.44 -9.71 0.03
N ASN A 113 6.18 -10.99 0.25
CA ASN A 113 6.82 -12.10 -0.45
C ASN A 113 5.89 -12.87 -1.40
N PHE A 114 4.60 -12.52 -1.43
CA PHE A 114 3.61 -13.17 -2.29
C PHE A 114 3.97 -13.03 -3.77
N ALA A 115 3.94 -14.13 -4.51
CA ALA A 115 4.29 -14.19 -5.92
C ALA A 115 3.16 -13.64 -6.81
N PHE A 116 2.88 -12.34 -6.71
CA PHE A 116 1.82 -11.69 -7.48
C PHE A 116 1.99 -11.84 -8.98
N ASN A 117 3.17 -12.10 -9.53
CA ASN A 117 3.32 -12.34 -10.97
C ASN A 117 2.68 -13.66 -11.43
N LYS A 118 2.54 -14.66 -10.56
CA LYS A 118 2.06 -16.01 -10.89
C LYS A 118 0.70 -16.33 -10.26
N ASN A 119 0.50 -15.86 -9.03
CA ASN A 119 -0.56 -16.34 -8.17
C ASN A 119 -1.68 -15.32 -8.00
N SER A 120 -2.88 -15.84 -7.81
CA SER A 120 -4.11 -15.14 -7.51
C SER A 120 -4.60 -15.48 -6.10
N ILE A 121 -5.44 -14.60 -5.58
CA ILE A 121 -6.05 -14.71 -4.25
C ILE A 121 -7.47 -15.27 -4.41
N ASN A 122 -7.74 -16.41 -3.77
CA ASN A 122 -9.03 -17.08 -3.81
C ASN A 122 -9.54 -17.38 -2.38
N ILE A 123 -10.55 -16.62 -1.93
CA ILE A 123 -11.16 -16.81 -0.60
C ILE A 123 -12.20 -17.94 -0.54
N ARG A 124 -12.53 -18.54 -1.69
CA ARG A 124 -13.43 -19.71 -1.76
C ARG A 124 -12.77 -20.96 -1.26
N GLN A 125 -11.52 -21.15 -1.66
CA GLN A 125 -10.70 -22.29 -1.25
C GLN A 125 -9.67 -21.94 -0.17
N GLY A 126 -9.42 -20.65 0.08
CA GLY A 126 -8.37 -20.21 1.01
C GLY A 126 -6.97 -20.60 0.56
N ARG A 127 -6.74 -20.69 -0.76
CA ARG A 127 -5.46 -21.14 -1.35
C ARG A 127 -5.03 -20.24 -2.50
N GLU A 128 -3.73 -20.19 -2.74
CA GLU A 128 -3.17 -19.57 -3.94
C GLU A 128 -3.55 -20.41 -5.17
N GLN A 129 -3.79 -19.74 -6.30
CA GLN A 129 -4.06 -20.38 -7.57
C GLN A 129 -3.30 -19.66 -8.67
N ASN A 130 -2.95 -20.37 -9.75
CA ASN A 130 -2.40 -19.73 -10.94
C ASN A 130 -3.36 -18.66 -11.46
N LYS A 131 -2.82 -17.54 -11.93
CA LYS A 131 -3.64 -16.47 -12.49
C LYS A 131 -4.37 -16.93 -13.75
N PRO A 132 -5.69 -16.69 -13.85
CA PRO A 132 -6.45 -16.98 -15.07
C PRO A 132 -6.19 -15.94 -16.18
N GLU A 133 -5.76 -14.73 -15.81
CA GLU A 133 -5.43 -13.65 -16.74
C GLU A 133 -4.22 -12.84 -16.26
N SER A 134 -3.50 -12.22 -17.21
CA SER A 134 -2.40 -11.31 -16.89
C SER A 134 -2.94 -10.01 -16.29
N SER A 135 -2.59 -9.74 -15.04
CA SER A 135 -2.94 -8.54 -14.30
C SER A 135 -1.90 -8.35 -13.19
N PRO A 136 -1.64 -7.13 -12.68
CA PRO A 136 -0.75 -6.95 -11.54
C PRO A 136 -1.27 -7.67 -10.28
N LEU A 137 -2.50 -7.35 -9.86
CA LEU A 137 -3.16 -7.96 -8.71
C LEU A 137 -4.42 -8.71 -9.17
N HIS A 138 -4.52 -9.98 -8.82
CA HIS A 138 -5.69 -10.81 -9.13
C HIS A 138 -6.32 -11.34 -7.86
N ILE A 139 -7.49 -10.81 -7.53
CA ILE A 139 -8.33 -11.31 -6.44
C ILE A 139 -9.64 -11.77 -7.07
N GLN A 140 -9.92 -13.07 -7.00
CA GLN A 140 -11.12 -13.64 -7.60
C GLN A 140 -12.37 -13.12 -6.86
N ASN A 141 -13.38 -12.67 -7.60
CA ASN A 141 -14.68 -12.37 -7.02
C ASN A 141 -15.28 -13.68 -6.44
N PRO A 142 -15.66 -13.70 -5.16
CA PRO A 142 -16.15 -14.91 -4.49
C PRO A 142 -17.42 -15.50 -5.10
N PHE A 143 -18.27 -14.69 -5.75
CA PHE A 143 -19.56 -15.12 -6.28
C PHE A 143 -19.59 -15.18 -7.82
N GLU A 144 -18.76 -14.39 -8.48
CA GLU A 144 -18.58 -14.39 -9.94
C GLU A 144 -17.14 -14.79 -10.31
N THR A 145 -16.86 -16.09 -10.37
CA THR A 145 -15.48 -16.61 -10.43
C THR A 145 -14.67 -16.21 -11.67
N SER A 146 -15.32 -15.69 -12.71
CA SER A 146 -14.68 -15.14 -13.91
C SER A 146 -14.15 -13.71 -13.72
N LEU A 147 -14.53 -13.02 -12.64
CA LEU A 147 -14.17 -11.62 -12.40
C LEU A 147 -13.01 -11.45 -11.42
N ASN A 148 -12.16 -10.48 -11.73
CA ASN A 148 -11.10 -9.97 -10.87
C ASN A 148 -11.51 -8.65 -10.22
N ILE A 149 -11.68 -8.64 -8.90
CA ILE A 149 -12.13 -7.43 -8.17
C ILE A 149 -11.05 -6.34 -8.07
N SER A 150 -9.81 -6.64 -8.47
CA SER A 150 -8.67 -5.72 -8.43
C SER A 150 -8.13 -5.38 -9.83
N LYS A 151 -8.96 -5.54 -10.88
CA LYS A 151 -8.57 -5.26 -12.27
C LYS A 151 -8.14 -3.82 -12.52
N ASN A 152 -8.56 -2.88 -11.67
CA ASN A 152 -8.16 -1.48 -11.74
C ASN A 152 -6.70 -1.25 -11.31
N VAL A 153 -6.11 -2.15 -10.52
CA VAL A 153 -4.79 -1.95 -9.90
C VAL A 153 -3.68 -2.10 -10.93
N ASN A 154 -2.85 -1.08 -11.07
CA ASN A 154 -1.70 -1.11 -11.98
C ASN A 154 -0.42 -1.61 -11.29
N GLN A 155 0.62 -1.92 -12.09
CA GLN A 155 1.87 -2.49 -11.59
C GLN A 155 2.60 -1.56 -10.60
N SER A 156 2.54 -0.24 -10.82
CA SER A 156 3.19 0.74 -9.94
C SER A 156 2.54 0.77 -8.55
N GLN A 157 1.21 0.74 -8.47
CA GLN A 157 0.50 0.71 -7.19
C GLN A 157 0.71 -0.60 -6.44
N LEU A 158 0.73 -1.72 -7.15
CA LEU A 158 1.07 -3.01 -6.53
C LEU A 158 2.51 -3.04 -6.02
N GLN A 159 3.48 -2.58 -6.81
CA GLN A 159 4.88 -2.55 -6.39
C GLN A 159 5.06 -1.68 -5.14
N LYS A 160 4.43 -0.51 -5.11
CA LYS A 160 4.41 0.37 -3.94
C LYS A 160 3.85 -0.35 -2.71
N PHE A 161 2.76 -1.11 -2.85
CA PHE A 161 2.21 -1.91 -1.75
C PHE A 161 3.22 -2.95 -1.25
N VAL A 162 3.88 -3.68 -2.16
CA VAL A 162 4.87 -4.72 -1.81
C VAL A 162 6.06 -4.11 -1.07
N ASP A 163 6.60 -2.98 -1.56
CA ASP A 163 7.74 -2.31 -0.95
C ASP A 163 7.40 -1.84 0.48
N LEU A 164 6.23 -1.22 0.66
CA LEU A 164 5.75 -0.79 1.97
C LEU A 164 5.44 -1.97 2.90
N ALA A 165 4.93 -3.08 2.38
CA ALA A 165 4.70 -4.29 3.17
C ALA A 165 6.02 -4.86 3.69
N ARG A 166 7.05 -4.95 2.83
CA ARG A 166 8.40 -5.38 3.24
C ARG A 166 9.02 -4.45 4.28
N GLU A 167 8.91 -3.13 4.07
CA GLU A 167 9.37 -2.13 5.04
C GLU A 167 8.64 -2.30 6.38
N SER A 168 7.33 -2.48 6.36
CA SER A 168 6.50 -2.65 7.57
C SER A 168 6.85 -3.94 8.33
N ALA A 169 7.04 -5.05 7.63
CA ALA A 169 7.49 -6.32 8.22
C ALA A 169 8.88 -6.18 8.86
N TRP A 170 9.80 -5.47 8.20
CA TRP A 170 11.13 -5.19 8.73
C TRP A 170 11.07 -4.34 10.00
N ILE A 171 10.29 -3.24 10.01
CA ILE A 171 10.11 -2.38 11.19
C ILE A 171 9.61 -3.20 12.39
N LEU A 172 8.54 -3.98 12.19
CA LEU A 172 7.95 -4.79 13.27
C LEU A 172 8.90 -5.90 13.76
N SER A 173 9.79 -6.40 12.91
CA SER A 173 10.77 -7.42 13.30
C SER A 173 11.91 -6.87 14.16
N GLN A 174 12.22 -5.59 14.03
CA GLN A 174 13.28 -4.93 14.81
C GLN A 174 12.79 -4.52 16.21
N GLU A 175 11.51 -4.14 16.35
CA GLU A 175 10.93 -3.73 17.63
C GLU A 175 10.81 -4.87 18.65
N ASP A 176 10.74 -6.13 18.22
CA ASP A 176 10.80 -7.31 19.11
C ASP A 176 12.13 -7.40 19.89
N LYS A 177 13.20 -6.76 19.40
CA LYS A 177 14.53 -6.77 20.02
C LYS A 177 14.79 -5.56 20.91
N ASP A 178 14.23 -4.40 20.56
CA ASP A 178 14.51 -3.11 21.20
C ASP A 178 13.21 -2.41 21.63
N ARG A 179 12.48 -3.01 22.58
CA ARG A 179 11.26 -2.39 23.13
C ARG A 179 11.63 -1.03 23.74
N PRO A 180 11.11 0.10 23.22
CA PRO A 180 11.53 1.40 23.70
C PRO A 180 11.16 1.57 25.18
N SER A 181 12.11 2.08 25.96
CA SER A 181 11.87 2.41 27.37
C SER A 181 10.69 3.40 27.48
N PRO A 182 9.86 3.36 28.53
CA PRO A 182 8.69 4.24 28.69
C PRO A 182 8.99 5.75 28.62
N SER A 183 10.28 6.14 28.73
CA SER A 183 10.77 7.51 28.61
C SER A 183 11.05 7.99 27.17
N SER A 184 10.94 7.11 26.17
CA SER A 184 11.19 7.43 24.76
C SER A 184 9.94 8.02 24.11
N ASN A 185 10.02 9.27 23.65
CA ASN A 185 8.99 9.93 22.81
C ASN A 185 8.90 9.38 21.37
N ARG A 186 9.51 8.24 21.06
CA ARG A 186 9.48 7.64 19.72
C ARG A 186 8.21 6.80 19.52
N PRO A 187 7.48 6.98 18.40
CA PRO A 187 6.40 6.09 18.01
C PRO A 187 6.91 4.64 17.91
N TRP A 188 6.07 3.68 18.32
CA TRP A 188 6.38 2.25 18.32
C TRP A 188 5.16 1.43 17.87
N GLY A 189 5.38 0.21 17.39
CA GLY A 189 4.34 -0.72 16.96
C GLY A 189 3.50 -0.17 15.81
N LEU A 190 2.17 -0.27 15.96
CA LEU A 190 1.21 0.26 14.99
C LEU A 190 1.41 1.77 14.75
N ALA A 191 1.81 2.55 15.77
CA ALA A 191 1.99 3.99 15.62
C ALA A 191 3.11 4.30 14.61
N THR A 192 4.22 3.54 14.62
CA THR A 192 5.31 3.66 13.64
C THR A 192 4.80 3.44 12.23
N LEU A 193 3.95 2.43 12.03
CA LEU A 193 3.41 2.06 10.72
C LEU A 193 2.48 3.11 10.12
N LEU A 194 1.86 3.96 10.95
CA LEU A 194 0.93 5.00 10.50
C LEU A 194 1.63 6.31 10.15
N LEU A 195 2.94 6.43 10.40
CA LEU A 195 3.71 7.58 9.96
C LEU A 195 4.01 7.45 8.47
N PRO A 196 3.93 8.55 7.69
CA PRO A 196 4.37 8.53 6.30
C PRO A 196 5.82 8.05 6.23
N SER A 197 6.10 7.03 5.41
CA SER A 197 7.45 6.48 5.27
C SER A 197 8.45 7.62 5.05
N VAL A 198 9.56 7.59 5.79
CA VAL A 198 10.62 8.62 5.80
C VAL A 198 11.17 8.85 4.40
N VAL A 199 11.01 7.89 3.48
CA VAL A 199 11.40 7.98 2.07
C VAL A 199 10.67 9.14 1.35
N ASN A 200 9.43 9.47 1.74
CA ASN A 200 8.69 10.61 1.17
C ASN A 200 9.15 11.98 1.73
N SER A 201 9.77 12.02 2.91
CA SER A 201 10.29 13.27 3.47
C SER A 201 11.46 13.82 2.64
N VAL A 202 12.26 12.94 2.01
CA VAL A 202 13.38 13.31 1.15
C VAL A 202 12.90 13.87 -0.19
N SER A 203 11.80 13.36 -0.74
CA SER A 203 11.23 13.85 -2.01
C SER A 203 10.51 15.19 -1.87
N LEU A 204 9.83 15.42 -0.72
CA LEU A 204 9.25 16.71 -0.36
C LEU A 204 10.32 17.75 0.01
N ALA A 205 11.39 17.35 0.71
CA ALA A 205 12.55 18.21 0.98
C ALA A 205 13.31 18.59 -0.30
N LYS A 206 13.39 17.69 -1.30
CA LYS A 206 13.94 18.00 -2.63
C LYS A 206 13.05 18.96 -3.43
N LYS A 207 11.72 18.95 -3.26
CA LYS A 207 10.81 19.93 -3.87
C LYS A 207 10.88 21.32 -3.21
N LYS A 208 11.13 21.40 -1.89
CA LYS A 208 11.33 22.67 -1.18
C LYS A 208 12.71 23.32 -1.40
N LYS A 209 13.65 22.65 -2.09
CA LYS A 209 15.00 23.17 -2.41
C LYS A 209 15.14 23.79 -3.82
N LYS A 210 14.04 24.10 -4.53
CA LYS A 210 14.14 25.01 -5.68
C LYS A 210 14.08 26.45 -5.16
N LYS A 211 15.24 27.13 -5.18
CA LYS A 211 15.37 28.55 -4.85
C LYS A 211 14.26 29.37 -5.55
N PRO A 212 13.63 30.34 -4.87
CA PRO A 212 12.58 31.16 -5.46
C PRO A 212 13.12 31.87 -6.70
N ALA A 213 12.28 32.05 -7.72
CA ALA A 213 12.67 32.63 -9.01
C ALA A 213 13.36 34.02 -8.86
N SER A 214 13.06 34.74 -7.77
CA SER A 214 13.69 36.02 -7.41
C SER A 214 15.20 35.92 -7.15
N GLU A 215 15.70 34.83 -6.57
CA GLU A 215 17.14 34.63 -6.33
C GLU A 215 17.88 34.28 -7.64
N ARG A 216 17.25 33.56 -8.56
CA ARG A 216 17.85 33.28 -9.88
C ARG A 216 17.98 34.55 -10.72
N ILE A 217 16.99 35.44 -10.64
CA ILE A 217 16.99 36.71 -11.37
C ILE A 217 18.06 37.65 -10.80
N LYS A 218 18.23 37.72 -9.47
CA LYS A 218 19.28 38.52 -8.83
C LYS A 218 20.69 38.10 -9.26
N ASN A 219 20.99 36.81 -9.24
CA ASN A 219 22.30 36.31 -9.65
C ASN A 219 22.61 36.59 -11.13
N LEU A 220 21.60 36.52 -12.00
CA LEU A 220 21.75 36.87 -13.42
C LEU A 220 22.03 38.36 -13.63
N LEU A 221 21.31 39.22 -12.91
CA LEU A 221 21.53 40.67 -12.95
C LEU A 221 22.91 41.08 -12.42
N GLU A 222 23.39 40.41 -11.37
CA GLU A 222 24.75 40.63 -10.83
C GLU A 222 25.83 40.19 -11.82
N SER A 223 25.66 39.04 -12.50
CA SER A 223 26.60 38.61 -13.54
C SER A 223 26.65 39.58 -14.73
N ILE A 224 25.52 40.15 -15.14
CA ILE A 224 25.49 41.14 -16.24
C ILE A 224 26.17 42.45 -15.81
N LYS A 225 26.01 42.85 -14.53
CA LYS A 225 26.63 44.05 -13.97
C LYS A 225 28.16 43.94 -13.87
N SER A 226 28.70 42.73 -13.70
CA SER A 226 30.14 42.49 -13.68
C SER A 226 30.82 42.44 -15.06
N SER A 227 30.06 42.46 -16.15
CA SER A 227 30.60 42.35 -17.53
C SER A 227 30.68 43.67 -18.31
N SER A 228 30.46 44.82 -17.68
CA SER A 228 30.66 46.12 -18.32
C SER A 228 32.09 46.62 -18.07
N PRO A 229 32.93 46.83 -19.09
CA PRO A 229 34.21 47.49 -18.89
C PRO A 229 33.98 48.99 -18.68
N GLU A 230 34.36 49.49 -17.50
CA GLU A 230 34.48 50.92 -17.23
C GLU A 230 35.59 51.51 -18.10
N ASN A 231 35.21 52.51 -18.89
CA ASN A 231 36.13 53.46 -19.50
C ASN A 231 36.89 54.20 -18.39
N ASP A 232 38.21 54.23 -18.47
CA ASP A 232 39.00 55.29 -17.84
C ASP A 232 40.06 55.85 -18.79
N THR A 233 39.95 57.17 -18.93
CA THR A 233 40.79 58.10 -19.69
C THR A 233 42.14 58.35 -18.98
N ASN A 234 43.28 58.32 -19.70
CA ASN A 234 44.10 59.52 -19.97
C ASN A 234 45.49 59.27 -20.60
N THR A 235 45.71 60.02 -21.68
CA THR A 235 46.91 60.79 -22.11
C THR A 235 48.23 60.16 -22.61
N ASN A 236 48.55 60.61 -23.84
CA ASN A 236 49.82 61.09 -24.41
C ASN A 236 50.81 60.10 -25.10
N GLY A 237 50.88 60.24 -26.44
CA GLY A 237 51.98 59.73 -27.28
C GLY A 237 51.77 60.06 -28.77
N LYS A 238 52.47 61.09 -29.24
CA LYS A 238 52.48 61.69 -30.61
C LYS A 238 52.72 60.72 -31.79
N ARG A 239 52.05 61.04 -32.92
CA ARG A 239 52.44 61.02 -34.37
C ARG A 239 53.05 59.71 -34.92
N THR A 240 52.64 59.16 -36.06
CA THR A 240 52.55 59.75 -37.41
C THR A 240 51.66 58.92 -38.36
N VAL A 241 51.04 59.61 -39.32
CA VAL A 241 50.27 59.11 -40.47
C VAL A 241 51.19 58.59 -41.57
N SER A 242 50.84 57.47 -42.23
CA SER A 242 51.20 57.21 -43.62
C SER A 242 50.14 56.33 -44.31
N THR A 243 49.65 56.83 -45.43
CA THR A 243 48.68 56.22 -46.36
C THR A 243 49.45 55.81 -47.61
N GLN A 244 49.18 54.62 -48.17
CA GLN A 244 49.37 54.25 -49.59
C GLN A 244 48.54 52.97 -49.79
N ALA A 245 47.45 53.00 -50.58
CA ALA A 245 47.40 52.97 -52.05
C ALA A 245 47.90 51.63 -52.62
#